data_AF-H9UF84-F1
#
_entry.id   AF-H9UF84-F1
#
_cell.length_a   1.000
_cell.length_b   1.000
_cell.length_c   1.000
_cell.angle_alpha   90.00
_cell.angle_beta   90.00
_cell.angle_gamma   90.00
#
_symmetry.space_group_name_H-M   'P 1'
#
loop_
_entity.id
_entity.type
_entity.pdbx_description
1 polymer ?
#
loop_
_entity_poly.entity_id
_entity_poly.type
_entity_poly.pdbx_seq_one_letter_code
_entity_poly.pdbx_strand_id
1 'polypeptide(L)'
;MNIVDKKVLAAVAVFAAALLVWLPSAAADTGALEVPGVSEGREILQRIDNLVSYTDSDFSAEYTITQERPGQGTSVTKATMFRRDAQDRYLILIMEPAAERGKGYLKIGNNLWLYDPTSRRFNVTSARDRFQNSNARNSDFTSSTLAQDYRIVAVDRQQLGAYDTRVYTLEATTDTVTYPRMKIWVDENNLVRKFEDYSLSGQHMRTTAIPNYRRLGDRFVPVNMVIIDELQGRTIDGRFRNERTIISVDRPSLRDLPDMVFTRAYLERMGE
;
A
#
# COMPACT_ATOMS: atom_id res chain seq x y z
N MET A 1 -51.21 36.21 -28.82
CA MET A 1 -52.30 36.43 -29.81
C MET A 1 -51.69 36.11 -31.16
N ASN A 2 -51.99 35.07 -31.93
CA ASN A 2 -53.03 34.03 -31.96
C ASN A 2 -52.40 32.79 -32.64
N ILE A 3 -52.63 31.57 -32.14
CA ILE A 3 -53.59 30.57 -32.66
C ILE A 3 -53.21 30.13 -34.09
N VAL A 4 -52.44 29.04 -34.22
CA VAL A 4 -52.89 27.67 -34.60
C VAL A 4 -53.44 27.61 -36.01
N ASP A 5 -52.76 26.86 -36.88
CA ASP A 5 -53.43 26.06 -37.90
C ASP A 5 -52.81 24.66 -37.99
N LYS A 6 -53.57 23.70 -37.44
CA LYS A 6 -53.45 22.26 -37.70
C LYS A 6 -54.35 21.94 -38.89
N LYS A 7 -53.85 21.12 -39.83
CA LYS A 7 -54.53 20.21 -40.80
C LYS A 7 -53.65 20.18 -42.06
N VAL A 8 -53.25 19.08 -42.70
CA VAL A 8 -53.83 17.74 -42.91
C VAL A 8 -52.70 16.74 -43.23
N LEU A 9 -52.89 15.49 -42.80
CA LEU A 9 -52.23 14.24 -43.19
C LEU A 9 -51.86 14.12 -44.69
N ALA A 10 -50.65 13.61 -44.98
CA ALA A 10 -50.42 12.60 -46.02
C ALA A 10 -49.09 11.87 -45.77
N ALA A 11 -49.15 10.53 -45.81
CA ALA A 11 -48.08 9.62 -45.46
C ALA A 11 -47.03 9.45 -46.57
N VAL A 12 -45.75 9.36 -46.18
CA VAL A 12 -44.77 8.49 -46.84
C VAL A 12 -43.86 7.91 -45.76
N ALA A 13 -44.06 6.63 -45.47
CA ALA A 13 -43.14 5.84 -44.66
C ALA A 13 -41.87 5.58 -45.49
N VAL A 14 -40.71 6.03 -44.98
CA VAL A 14 -39.41 5.65 -45.52
C VAL A 14 -38.73 4.75 -44.50
N PHE A 15 -38.49 3.52 -44.94
CA PHE A 15 -37.66 2.50 -44.31
C PHE A 15 -36.27 3.07 -43.97
N ALA A 16 -35.97 3.23 -42.68
CA ALA A 16 -34.60 3.31 -42.19
C ALA A 16 -34.26 1.94 -41.58
N ALA A 17 -33.57 1.12 -42.36
CA ALA A 17 -32.96 -0.11 -41.87
C ALA A 17 -31.94 0.27 -40.78
N ALA A 18 -32.31 0.04 -39.52
CA ALA A 18 -31.36 0.10 -38.42
C ALA A 18 -30.38 -1.06 -38.60
N LEU A 19 -29.17 -0.75 -39.09
CA LEU A 19 -28.02 -1.63 -38.96
C LEU A 19 -27.80 -1.84 -37.46
N LEU A 20 -28.21 -3.02 -36.96
CA LEU A 20 -27.69 -3.57 -35.73
C LEU A 20 -26.19 -3.83 -35.97
N VAL A 21 -25.35 -2.86 -35.64
CA VAL A 21 -23.92 -3.11 -35.51
C VAL A 21 -23.78 -4.01 -34.29
N TRP A 22 -23.61 -5.31 -34.55
CA TRP A 22 -23.22 -6.28 -33.55
C TRP A 22 -21.81 -5.91 -33.10
N LEU A 23 -21.72 -5.10 -32.04
CA LEU A 23 -20.46 -4.90 -31.34
C LEU A 23 -20.08 -6.26 -30.76
N PRO A 24 -18.95 -6.88 -31.17
CA PRO A 24 -18.47 -8.05 -30.47
C PRO A 24 -18.27 -7.61 -29.01
N SER A 25 -19.03 -8.22 -28.11
CA SER A 25 -18.73 -8.17 -26.69
C SER A 25 -17.30 -8.70 -26.57
N ALA A 26 -16.35 -7.82 -26.26
CA ALA A 26 -15.00 -8.26 -25.94
C ALA A 26 -15.15 -9.23 -24.76
N ALA A 27 -15.05 -10.52 -25.04
CA ALA A 27 -14.84 -11.50 -24.00
C ALA A 27 -13.61 -11.02 -23.24
N ALA A 28 -13.77 -10.67 -21.97
CA ALA A 28 -12.62 -10.51 -21.10
C ALA A 28 -11.87 -11.83 -21.18
N ASP A 29 -10.69 -11.80 -21.79
CA ASP A 29 -9.81 -12.92 -21.93
C ASP A 29 -9.34 -13.29 -20.51
N THR A 30 -10.12 -14.12 -19.83
CA THR A 30 -9.80 -14.70 -18.53
C THR A 30 -8.91 -15.92 -18.70
N GLY A 31 -8.01 -15.89 -19.68
CA GLY A 31 -6.94 -16.87 -19.81
C GLY A 31 -5.94 -16.65 -18.70
N ALA A 32 -5.76 -17.64 -17.84
CA ALA A 32 -4.64 -17.69 -16.91
C ALA A 32 -3.36 -17.46 -17.74
N LEU A 33 -2.62 -16.40 -17.41
CA LEU A 33 -1.42 -16.05 -18.15
C LEU A 33 -0.31 -17.04 -17.81
N GLU A 34 0.62 -17.23 -18.75
CA GLU A 34 1.79 -18.06 -18.53
C GLU A 34 2.57 -17.55 -17.30
N VAL A 35 2.89 -18.47 -16.40
CA VAL A 35 3.68 -18.17 -15.22
C VAL A 35 5.13 -17.97 -15.67
N PRO A 36 5.74 -16.81 -15.39
CA PRO A 36 7.10 -16.55 -15.82
C PRO A 36 8.07 -17.56 -15.19
N GLY A 37 9.15 -17.86 -15.90
CA GLY A 37 10.25 -18.64 -15.33
C GLY A 37 10.82 -17.96 -14.08
N VAL A 38 11.48 -18.72 -13.19
CA VAL A 38 11.96 -18.19 -11.89
C VAL A 38 12.80 -16.92 -12.04
N SER A 39 13.74 -16.89 -12.99
CA SER A 39 14.58 -15.71 -13.25
C SER A 39 13.78 -14.51 -13.75
N GLU A 40 12.88 -14.73 -14.71
CA GLU A 40 12.01 -13.67 -15.25
C GLU A 40 11.06 -13.12 -14.18
N GLY A 41 10.47 -14.00 -13.36
CA GLY A 41 9.61 -13.61 -12.26
C GLY A 41 10.35 -12.75 -11.23
N ARG A 42 11.58 -13.11 -10.88
CA ARG A 42 12.44 -12.30 -10.03
C ARG A 42 12.74 -10.93 -10.64
N GLU A 43 13.02 -10.85 -11.94
CA GLU A 43 13.23 -9.57 -12.63
C GLU A 43 11.99 -8.67 -12.62
N ILE A 44 10.79 -9.26 -12.79
CA ILE A 44 9.52 -8.54 -12.66
C ILE A 44 9.40 -7.92 -11.26
N LEU A 45 9.57 -8.74 -10.22
CA LEU A 45 9.48 -8.27 -8.84
C LEU A 45 10.57 -7.24 -8.51
N GLN A 46 11.78 -7.40 -9.05
CA GLN A 46 12.88 -6.45 -8.82
C GLN A 46 12.57 -5.08 -9.43
N ARG A 47 11.95 -5.05 -10.62
CA ARG A 47 11.49 -3.78 -11.21
C ARG A 47 10.45 -3.11 -10.32
N ILE A 48 9.51 -3.87 -9.78
CA ILE A 48 8.48 -3.36 -8.85
C ILE A 48 9.13 -2.79 -7.58
N ASP A 49 10.01 -3.56 -6.92
CA ASP A 49 10.71 -3.14 -5.70
C ASP A 49 11.53 -1.85 -5.91
N ASN A 50 12.23 -1.76 -7.04
CA ASN A 50 13.10 -0.62 -7.37
C ASN A 50 12.34 0.70 -7.52
N LEU A 51 11.06 0.68 -7.88
CA LEU A 51 10.27 1.91 -8.06
C LEU A 51 9.99 2.62 -6.74
N VAL A 52 9.96 1.90 -5.62
CA VAL A 52 9.62 2.41 -4.27
C VAL A 52 10.76 2.25 -3.27
N SER A 53 11.95 1.88 -3.75
CA SER A 53 13.17 1.75 -2.96
C SER A 53 14.16 2.86 -3.31
N TYR A 54 14.77 3.45 -2.28
CA TYR A 54 15.62 4.63 -2.38
C TYR A 54 17.07 4.20 -2.07
N THR A 55 17.62 3.29 -2.87
CA THR A 55 18.98 2.76 -2.64
C THR A 55 20.09 3.76 -2.98
N ASP A 56 19.78 4.75 -3.82
CA ASP A 56 20.76 5.71 -4.34
C ASP A 56 20.63 7.10 -3.67
N SER A 57 19.76 7.22 -2.66
CA SER A 57 19.44 8.46 -1.96
C SER A 57 18.83 8.17 -0.58
N ASP A 58 18.94 9.07 0.38
CA ASP A 58 18.12 8.95 1.59
C ASP A 58 16.67 9.39 1.33
N PHE A 59 15.72 8.94 2.15
CA PHE A 59 14.32 9.35 2.08
C PHE A 59 13.84 9.94 3.40
N SER A 60 13.09 11.03 3.33
CA SER A 60 12.37 11.58 4.49
C SER A 60 10.96 12.01 4.11
N ALA A 61 10.00 11.82 5.01
CA ALA A 61 8.65 12.34 4.84
C ALA A 61 7.90 12.46 6.18
N GLU A 62 6.75 13.13 6.14
CA GLU A 62 5.80 13.21 7.24
C GLU A 62 4.63 12.27 7.00
N TYR A 63 4.29 11.48 8.01
CA TYR A 63 3.24 10.48 7.96
C TYR A 63 2.10 10.91 8.88
N THR A 64 0.88 10.86 8.38
CA THR A 64 -0.34 10.89 9.20
C THR A 64 -0.99 9.51 9.12
N ILE A 65 -1.13 8.84 10.27
CA ILE A 65 -1.62 7.48 10.40
C ILE A 65 -2.90 7.53 11.22
N THR A 66 -4.03 7.31 10.55
CA THR A 66 -5.37 7.35 11.14
C THR A 66 -5.90 5.94 11.26
N GLN A 67 -6.08 5.45 12.49
CA GLN A 67 -6.71 4.16 12.75
C GLN A 67 -8.18 4.35 13.09
N GLU A 68 -9.04 3.63 12.39
CA GLU A 68 -10.48 3.59 12.64
C GLU A 68 -10.88 2.20 13.14
N ARG A 69 -11.43 2.17 14.36
CA ARG A 69 -11.97 0.95 14.96
C ARG A 69 -13.49 1.10 15.09
N PRO A 70 -14.28 0.29 14.36
CA PRO A 70 -15.74 0.38 14.39
C PRO A 70 -16.31 0.31 15.82
N GLY A 71 -17.03 1.37 16.21
CA GLY A 71 -17.64 1.48 17.54
C GLY A 71 -16.68 1.85 18.68
N GLN A 72 -15.40 2.13 18.40
CA GLN A 72 -14.40 2.58 19.39
C GLN A 72 -13.79 3.95 19.04
N GLY A 73 -14.09 4.48 17.84
CA GLY A 73 -13.64 5.79 17.39
C GLY A 73 -12.40 5.73 16.52
N THR A 74 -11.73 6.87 16.42
CA THR A 74 -10.57 7.08 15.54
C THR A 74 -9.39 7.59 16.36
N SER A 75 -8.20 7.04 16.14
CA SER A 75 -6.94 7.58 16.65
C SER A 75 -6.07 8.09 15.50
N VAL A 76 -5.31 9.15 15.75
CA VAL A 76 -4.41 9.76 14.76
C VAL A 76 -3.03 9.86 15.36
N THR A 77 -2.04 9.34 14.63
CA THR A 77 -0.63 9.46 14.93
C THR A 77 0.04 10.25 13.82
N LYS A 78 0.83 11.28 14.15
CA LYS A 78 1.72 11.93 13.18
C LYS A 78 3.15 11.59 13.49
N ALA A 79 3.93 11.27 12.46
CA ALA A 79 5.32 10.87 12.61
C ALA A 79 6.19 11.46 11.50
N THR A 80 7.46 11.67 11.79
CA THR A 80 8.48 11.91 10.77
C THR A 80 9.24 10.62 10.53
N MET A 81 9.41 10.27 9.26
CA MET A 81 10.10 9.09 8.78
C MET A 81 11.42 9.49 8.13
N PHE A 82 12.46 8.71 8.39
CA PHE A 82 13.75 8.75 7.71
C PHE A 82 14.13 7.33 7.29
N ARG A 83 14.59 7.16 6.07
CA ARG A 83 15.05 5.88 5.52
C ARG A 83 16.39 6.05 4.83
N ARG A 84 17.23 5.03 4.99
CA ARG A 84 18.45 4.81 4.22
C ARG A 84 18.45 3.36 3.78
N ASP A 85 17.82 3.11 2.64
CA ASP A 85 17.57 1.75 2.16
C ASP A 85 18.88 1.04 1.81
N ALA A 86 19.88 1.77 1.30
CA ALA A 86 21.23 1.24 1.00
C ALA A 86 21.92 0.56 2.19
N GLN A 87 21.53 0.91 3.42
CA GLN A 87 22.10 0.38 4.65
C GLN A 87 21.07 -0.36 5.51
N ASP A 88 19.87 -0.60 4.97
CA ASP A 88 18.75 -1.22 5.66
C ASP A 88 18.42 -0.54 7.02
N ARG A 89 18.32 0.80 6.99
CA ARG A 89 18.02 1.62 8.16
C ARG A 89 16.75 2.44 7.98
N TYR A 90 16.01 2.58 9.06
CA TYR A 90 15.01 3.65 9.18
C TYR A 90 14.97 4.20 10.60
N LEU A 91 14.51 5.44 10.72
CA LEU A 91 14.07 6.02 11.96
C LEU A 91 12.67 6.61 11.79
N ILE A 92 11.79 6.33 12.74
CA ILE A 92 10.48 6.98 12.83
C ILE A 92 10.41 7.72 14.16
N LEU A 93 10.05 8.99 14.15
CA LEU A 93 9.83 9.82 15.34
C LEU A 93 8.35 10.21 15.43
N ILE A 94 7.71 9.90 16.55
CA ILE A 94 6.31 10.25 16.81
C ILE A 94 6.23 11.72 17.25
N MET A 95 5.40 12.49 16.54
CA MET A 95 5.21 13.93 16.75
C MET A 95 3.87 14.23 17.44
N GLU A 96 2.84 13.42 17.15
CA GLU A 96 1.52 13.48 17.76
C GLU A 96 0.95 12.05 17.90
N PRO A 97 0.09 11.78 18.90
CA PRO A 97 -0.44 12.72 19.89
C PRO A 97 0.57 13.12 20.97
N ALA A 98 0.25 14.15 21.77
CA ALA A 98 1.17 14.68 22.78
C ALA A 98 1.63 13.62 23.81
N ALA A 99 0.77 12.66 24.16
CA ALA A 99 1.09 11.57 25.08
C ALA A 99 2.14 10.60 24.54
N GLU A 100 2.29 10.51 23.22
CA GLU A 100 3.21 9.60 22.53
C GLU A 100 4.39 10.33 21.89
N ARG A 101 4.42 11.67 21.97
CA ARG A 101 5.46 12.50 21.37
C ARG A 101 6.84 12.11 21.88
N GLY A 102 7.82 12.04 20.98
CA GLY A 102 9.20 11.68 21.30
C GLY A 102 9.46 10.18 21.33
N LYS A 103 8.41 9.33 21.33
CA LYS A 103 8.59 7.90 21.03
C LYS A 103 9.17 7.75 19.64
N GLY A 104 9.98 6.73 19.44
CA GLY A 104 10.54 6.50 18.12
C GLY A 104 10.98 5.07 17.88
N TYR A 105 11.05 4.71 16.60
CA TYR A 105 11.49 3.40 16.14
C TYR A 105 12.82 3.59 15.42
N LEU A 106 13.79 2.74 15.73
CA LEU A 106 15.08 2.71 15.05
C LEU A 106 15.34 1.30 14.52
N LYS A 107 15.44 1.17 13.20
CA LYS A 107 15.87 -0.07 12.54
C LYS A 107 17.30 0.07 12.04
N ILE A 108 18.12 -0.94 12.31
CA ILE A 108 19.46 -1.10 11.72
C ILE A 108 19.65 -2.58 11.38
N GLY A 109 19.62 -2.91 10.09
CA GLY A 109 19.62 -4.31 9.65
C GLY A 109 18.41 -5.05 10.25
N ASN A 110 18.65 -6.23 10.80
CA ASN A 110 17.60 -7.04 11.45
C ASN A 110 17.19 -6.55 12.85
N ASN A 111 17.89 -5.57 13.42
CA ASN A 111 17.58 -5.07 14.75
C ASN A 111 16.60 -3.92 14.68
N LEU A 112 15.57 -3.98 15.52
CA LEU A 112 14.57 -2.93 15.64
C LEU A 112 14.30 -2.62 17.12
N TRP A 113 14.37 -1.34 17.45
CA TRP A 113 14.11 -0.84 18.79
C TRP A 113 13.00 0.20 18.80
N LEU A 114 12.18 0.15 19.84
CA LEU A 114 11.21 1.18 20.21
C LEU A 114 11.76 1.95 21.42
N TYR A 115 11.98 3.25 21.23
CA TYR A 115 12.35 4.19 22.27
C TYR A 115 11.11 4.77 22.94
N ASP A 116 11.13 4.80 24.27
CA ASP A 116 10.17 5.53 25.10
C ASP A 116 10.87 6.66 25.85
N PRO A 117 10.53 7.94 25.59
CA PRO A 117 11.17 9.09 26.22
C PRO A 117 10.86 9.20 27.72
N THR A 118 9.71 8.69 28.18
CA THR A 118 9.31 8.77 29.58
C THR A 118 10.22 7.91 30.45
N SER A 119 10.47 6.68 30.01
CA SER A 119 11.35 5.75 30.71
C SER A 119 12.82 5.87 30.28
N ARG A 120 13.10 6.60 29.19
CA ARG A 120 14.41 6.71 28.52
C ARG A 120 15.00 5.34 28.19
N ARG A 121 14.17 4.42 27.69
CA ARG A 121 14.56 3.04 27.40
C ARG A 121 14.28 2.66 25.96
N PHE A 122 15.16 1.80 25.43
CA PHE A 122 14.97 1.11 24.16
C PHE A 122 14.49 -0.31 24.44
N ASN A 123 13.29 -0.63 23.98
CA ASN A 123 12.74 -1.98 24.00
C ASN A 123 12.91 -2.61 22.62
N VAL A 124 13.29 -3.89 22.58
CA VAL A 124 13.34 -4.63 21.30
C VAL A 124 11.91 -4.89 20.82
N THR A 125 11.67 -4.69 19.52
CA THR A 125 10.41 -5.03 18.85
C THR A 125 10.74 -5.72 17.53
N SER A 126 9.75 -6.34 16.89
CA SER A 126 9.93 -7.13 15.68
C SER A 126 9.31 -6.46 14.46
N ALA A 127 9.77 -6.88 13.27
CA ALA A 127 9.17 -6.46 12.00
C ALA A 127 7.68 -6.85 11.89
N ARG A 128 7.27 -7.93 12.58
CA ARG A 128 5.90 -8.45 12.59
C ARG A 128 4.99 -7.74 13.60
N ASP A 129 5.52 -6.92 14.49
CA ASP A 129 4.71 -6.22 15.49
C ASP A 129 3.91 -5.09 14.84
N ARG A 130 2.77 -4.74 15.45
CA ARG A 130 1.93 -3.62 15.00
C ARG A 130 2.61 -2.29 15.33
N PHE A 131 2.59 -1.36 14.38
CA PHE A 131 3.07 0.00 14.59
C PHE A 131 1.99 0.83 15.30
N GLN A 132 2.30 1.40 16.47
CA GLN A 132 1.40 2.31 17.21
C GLN A 132 -0.05 1.76 17.37
N ASN A 133 -0.18 0.46 17.61
CA ASN A 133 -1.46 -0.27 17.69
C ASN A 133 -2.34 -0.21 16.43
N SER A 134 -1.82 0.30 15.32
CA SER A 134 -2.50 0.37 14.02
C SER A 134 -2.55 -1.01 13.33
N ASN A 135 -3.18 -1.06 12.16
CA ASN A 135 -3.17 -2.26 11.30
C ASN A 135 -1.87 -2.37 10.48
N ALA A 136 -1.00 -1.36 10.51
CA ALA A 136 0.33 -1.40 9.92
C ALA A 136 1.30 -2.23 10.78
N ARG A 137 2.24 -2.89 10.13
CA ARG A 137 3.36 -3.62 10.73
C ARG A 137 4.61 -2.75 10.67
N ASN A 138 5.56 -3.00 11.57
CA ASN A 138 6.86 -2.32 11.51
C ASN A 138 7.59 -2.59 10.18
N SER A 139 7.41 -3.79 9.59
CA SER A 139 7.94 -4.14 8.27
C SER A 139 7.40 -3.28 7.14
N ASP A 140 6.18 -2.73 7.24
CA ASP A 140 5.55 -1.97 6.15
C ASP A 140 6.28 -0.64 5.88
N PHE A 141 7.19 -0.22 6.76
CA PHE A 141 7.99 0.99 6.64
C PHE A 141 9.38 0.78 6.03
N THR A 142 9.79 -0.47 5.83
CA THR A 142 11.09 -0.81 5.22
C THR A 142 11.03 -0.75 3.70
N SER A 143 12.18 -0.91 3.03
CA SER A 143 12.22 -1.12 1.57
C SER A 143 11.49 -2.41 1.18
N SER A 144 10.89 -2.39 0.00
CA SER A 144 10.21 -3.58 -0.54
C SER A 144 11.23 -4.66 -0.90
N THR A 145 10.91 -5.92 -0.58
CA THR A 145 11.79 -7.08 -0.76
C THR A 145 11.10 -8.21 -1.54
N LEU A 146 10.10 -7.90 -2.37
CA LEU A 146 9.30 -8.90 -3.09
C LEU A 146 10.19 -9.85 -3.92
N ALA A 147 11.18 -9.31 -4.62
CA ALA A 147 12.09 -10.08 -5.48
C ALA A 147 13.06 -10.98 -4.71
N GLN A 148 13.34 -10.62 -3.45
CA GLN A 148 14.17 -11.41 -2.56
C GLN A 148 13.36 -12.52 -1.90
N ASP A 149 12.15 -12.18 -1.44
CA ASP A 149 11.42 -13.01 -0.50
C ASP A 149 10.37 -13.90 -1.17
N TYR A 150 9.95 -13.59 -2.40
CA TYR A 150 8.84 -14.26 -3.07
C TYR A 150 9.16 -14.73 -4.49
N ARG A 151 8.38 -15.71 -4.96
CA ARG A 151 8.31 -16.12 -6.37
C ARG A 151 6.88 -16.01 -6.88
N ILE A 152 6.72 -15.74 -8.18
CA ILE A 152 5.43 -15.71 -8.86
C ILE A 152 4.99 -17.15 -9.14
N VAL A 153 3.76 -17.51 -8.76
CA VAL A 153 3.18 -18.84 -8.99
C VAL A 153 1.91 -18.83 -9.83
N ALA A 154 1.27 -17.67 -10.00
CA ALA A 154 0.16 -17.49 -10.93
C ALA A 154 0.13 -16.04 -11.42
N VAL A 155 -0.38 -15.85 -12.63
CA VAL A 155 -0.54 -14.53 -13.25
C VAL A 155 -1.92 -14.42 -13.86
N ASP A 156 -2.65 -13.38 -13.49
CA ASP A 156 -3.97 -13.06 -14.02
C ASP A 156 -4.00 -11.61 -14.52
N ARG A 157 -5.09 -11.24 -15.21
CA ARG A 157 -5.45 -9.85 -15.48
C ARG A 157 -6.74 -9.51 -14.78
N GLN A 158 -6.77 -8.34 -14.14
CA GLN A 158 -7.96 -7.86 -13.47
C GLN A 158 -8.05 -6.34 -13.56
N GLN A 159 -9.25 -5.84 -13.86
CA GLN A 159 -9.55 -4.43 -13.68
C GLN A 159 -9.68 -4.12 -12.18
N LEU A 160 -8.87 -3.19 -11.67
CA LEU A 160 -8.93 -2.69 -10.30
C LEU A 160 -9.35 -1.22 -10.30
N GLY A 161 -10.67 -0.99 -10.24
CA GLY A 161 -11.23 0.36 -10.36
C GLY A 161 -10.86 0.96 -11.72
N ALA A 162 -10.10 2.06 -11.72
CA ALA A 162 -9.64 2.73 -12.93
C ALA A 162 -8.36 2.12 -13.56
N TYR A 163 -7.71 1.17 -12.88
CA TYR A 163 -6.45 0.58 -13.34
C TYR A 163 -6.71 -0.77 -14.02
N ASP A 164 -6.19 -0.95 -15.23
CA ASP A 164 -5.93 -2.29 -15.75
C ASP A 164 -4.66 -2.83 -15.07
N THR A 165 -4.73 -4.05 -14.54
CA THR A 165 -3.65 -4.60 -13.72
C THR A 165 -3.34 -6.05 -14.06
N ARG A 166 -2.05 -6.38 -13.96
CA ARG A 166 -1.59 -7.77 -13.84
C ARG A 166 -1.63 -8.15 -12.37
N VAL A 167 -2.23 -9.29 -12.07
CA VAL A 167 -2.28 -9.84 -10.72
C VAL A 167 -1.25 -10.93 -10.61
N TYR A 168 -0.30 -10.79 -9.70
CA TYR A 168 0.68 -11.84 -9.40
C TYR A 168 0.31 -12.50 -8.08
N THR A 169 0.09 -13.82 -8.11
CA THR A 169 0.04 -14.63 -6.89
C THR A 169 1.46 -15.02 -6.53
N LEU A 170 1.87 -14.72 -5.30
CA LEU A 170 3.22 -14.88 -4.81
C LEU A 170 3.27 -15.89 -3.66
N GLU A 171 4.30 -16.73 -3.66
CA GLU A 171 4.65 -17.60 -2.55
C GLU A 171 6.02 -17.22 -2.00
N ALA A 172 6.14 -17.20 -0.67
CA ALA A 172 7.39 -16.95 0.00
C ALA A 172 8.40 -18.07 -0.31
N THR A 173 9.66 -17.67 -0.49
CA THR A 173 10.81 -18.56 -0.66
C THR A 173 11.59 -18.75 0.65
N THR A 174 11.21 -18.00 1.70
CA THR A 174 11.76 -18.10 3.06
C THR A 174 10.63 -18.20 4.08
N ASP A 175 10.94 -18.63 5.30
CA ASP A 175 10.01 -18.73 6.45
C ASP A 175 10.04 -17.47 7.35
N THR A 176 10.89 -16.50 7.01
CA THR A 176 11.14 -15.31 7.83
C THR A 176 10.17 -14.16 7.56
N VAL A 177 9.38 -14.26 6.48
CA VAL A 177 8.38 -13.25 6.12
C VAL A 177 7.16 -13.24 7.04
N THR A 178 6.43 -12.13 7.06
CA THR A 178 5.17 -12.00 7.81
C THR A 178 4.04 -12.81 7.18
N TYR A 179 3.98 -12.84 5.84
CA TYR A 179 2.89 -13.47 5.09
C TYR A 179 3.46 -14.46 4.07
N PRO A 180 3.24 -15.78 4.26
CA PRO A 180 3.77 -16.81 3.36
C PRO A 180 3.20 -16.76 1.94
N ARG A 181 2.03 -16.14 1.76
CA ARG A 181 1.32 -16.01 0.49
C ARG A 181 0.75 -14.61 0.35
N MET A 182 0.81 -14.06 -0.85
CA MET A 182 0.15 -12.79 -1.16
C MET A 182 -0.29 -12.70 -2.61
N LYS A 183 -1.22 -11.80 -2.90
CA LYS A 183 -1.52 -11.35 -4.25
C LYS A 183 -1.21 -9.87 -4.38
N ILE A 184 -0.59 -9.48 -5.49
CA ILE A 184 -0.33 -8.08 -5.81
C ILE A 184 -0.96 -7.70 -7.13
N TRP A 185 -1.63 -6.55 -7.17
CA TRP A 185 -2.18 -5.96 -8.39
C TRP A 185 -1.22 -4.87 -8.86
N VAL A 186 -0.63 -5.08 -10.03
CA VAL A 186 0.41 -4.22 -10.59
C VAL A 186 -0.12 -3.55 -11.84
N ASP A 187 -0.09 -2.22 -11.88
CA ASP A 187 -0.57 -1.47 -13.04
C ASP A 187 0.44 -1.46 -14.20
N GLU A 188 0.06 -0.80 -15.29
CA GLU A 188 0.91 -0.62 -16.49
C GLU A 188 2.25 0.08 -16.22
N ASN A 189 2.36 0.84 -15.12
CA ASN A 189 3.58 1.54 -14.71
C ASN A 189 4.47 0.67 -13.79
N ASN A 190 4.10 -0.60 -13.58
CA ASN A 190 4.70 -1.53 -12.62
C ASN A 190 4.55 -1.10 -11.16
N LEU A 191 3.57 -0.24 -10.83
CA LEU A 191 3.28 0.16 -9.45
C LEU A 191 2.24 -0.79 -8.84
N VAL A 192 2.51 -1.26 -7.63
CA VAL A 192 1.52 -2.06 -6.89
C VAL A 192 0.37 -1.16 -6.43
N ARG A 193 -0.86 -1.50 -6.82
CA ARG A 193 -2.08 -0.78 -6.45
C ARG A 193 -2.82 -1.44 -5.30
N LYS A 194 -2.61 -2.73 -5.10
CA LYS A 194 -3.22 -3.50 -4.02
C LYS A 194 -2.35 -4.69 -3.64
N PHE A 195 -2.31 -4.99 -2.35
CA PHE A 195 -1.85 -6.25 -1.77
C PHE A 195 -3.03 -6.94 -1.09
N GLU A 196 -3.10 -8.26 -1.21
CA GLU A 196 -3.86 -9.13 -0.33
C GLU A 196 -2.91 -10.14 0.29
N ASP A 197 -2.81 -10.12 1.61
CA ASP A 197 -1.91 -10.96 2.38
C ASP A 197 -2.67 -12.16 2.97
N TYR A 198 -2.09 -13.34 2.87
CA TYR A 198 -2.71 -14.60 3.26
C TYR A 198 -1.88 -15.36 4.28
N SER A 199 -2.56 -16.12 5.14
CA SER A 199 -1.92 -17.11 6.00
C SER A 199 -1.42 -18.31 5.19
N LEU A 200 -0.63 -19.18 5.82
CA LEU A 200 -0.23 -20.46 5.21
C LEU A 200 -1.44 -21.34 4.84
N SER A 201 -2.51 -21.30 5.64
CA SER A 201 -3.76 -22.02 5.40
C SER A 201 -4.65 -21.38 4.32
N GLY A 202 -4.26 -20.22 3.77
CA GLY A 202 -5.01 -19.51 2.74
C GLY A 202 -6.10 -18.57 3.28
N GLN A 203 -6.13 -18.29 4.59
CA GLN A 203 -7.03 -17.29 5.15
C GLN A 203 -6.58 -15.90 4.72
N HIS A 204 -7.52 -15.06 4.22
CA HIS A 204 -7.25 -13.67 3.89
C HIS A 204 -7.09 -12.86 5.19
N MET A 205 -5.91 -12.28 5.39
CA MET A 205 -5.52 -11.66 6.66
C MET A 205 -5.60 -10.14 6.59
N ARG A 206 -5.19 -9.55 5.46
CA ARG A 206 -4.99 -8.11 5.32
C ARG A 206 -5.09 -7.69 3.87
N THR A 207 -5.80 -6.60 3.61
CA THR A 207 -5.76 -5.89 2.32
C THR A 207 -5.02 -4.58 2.50
N THR A 208 -4.08 -4.25 1.59
CA THR A 208 -3.49 -2.90 1.49
C THR A 208 -3.78 -2.31 0.12
N ALA A 209 -4.43 -1.16 0.05
CA ALA A 209 -4.68 -0.43 -1.19
C ALA A 209 -3.79 0.82 -1.27
N ILE A 210 -3.23 1.10 -2.45
CA ILE A 210 -2.38 2.25 -2.74
C ILE A 210 -2.98 3.02 -3.93
N PRO A 211 -3.93 3.94 -3.69
CA PRO A 211 -4.68 4.59 -4.76
C PRO A 211 -3.82 5.51 -5.63
N ASN A 212 -2.81 6.15 -5.03
CA ASN A 212 -1.99 7.13 -5.73
C ASN A 212 -0.56 7.21 -5.18
N TYR A 213 0.33 7.58 -6.10
CA TYR A 213 1.75 7.77 -5.87
C TYR A 213 2.16 9.19 -6.25
N ARG A 214 3.22 9.69 -5.62
CA ARG A 214 3.96 10.88 -6.07
C ARG A 214 5.28 10.46 -6.66
N ARG A 215 5.57 10.91 -7.87
CA ARG A 215 6.87 10.70 -8.51
C ARG A 215 7.90 11.69 -7.95
N LEU A 216 9.08 11.20 -7.59
CA LEU A 216 10.26 11.98 -7.19
C LEU A 216 11.46 11.49 -8.01
N GLY A 217 11.82 12.22 -9.05
CA GLY A 217 12.80 11.74 -10.03
C GLY A 217 12.32 10.44 -10.70
N ASP A 218 13.09 9.37 -10.59
CA ASP A 218 12.75 8.03 -11.12
C ASP A 218 12.23 7.07 -10.06
N ARG A 219 11.82 7.60 -8.91
CA ARG A 219 11.20 6.85 -7.81
C ARG A 219 9.78 7.33 -7.55
N PHE A 220 9.01 6.51 -6.86
CA PHE A 220 7.63 6.75 -6.51
C PHE A 220 7.42 6.58 -5.01
N VAL A 221 6.60 7.46 -4.44
CA VAL A 221 6.23 7.46 -3.02
C VAL A 221 4.72 7.22 -2.93
N PRO A 222 4.25 6.17 -2.25
CA PRO A 222 2.84 6.04 -1.88
C PRO A 222 2.40 7.27 -1.08
N VAL A 223 1.39 8.01 -1.55
CA VAL A 223 0.91 9.21 -0.83
C VAL A 223 -0.35 8.96 0.00
N ASN A 224 -1.16 7.97 -0.39
CA ASN A 224 -2.25 7.47 0.42
C ASN A 224 -2.25 5.95 0.40
N MET A 225 -2.46 5.34 1.54
CA MET A 225 -2.60 3.90 1.70
C MET A 225 -3.77 3.61 2.62
N VAL A 226 -4.49 2.54 2.34
CA VAL A 226 -5.54 2.02 3.22
C VAL A 226 -5.23 0.57 3.52
N ILE A 227 -5.02 0.26 4.80
CA ILE A 227 -4.79 -1.09 5.30
C ILE A 227 -6.06 -1.53 6.02
N ILE A 228 -6.63 -2.65 5.60
CA ILE A 228 -7.83 -3.26 6.18
C ILE A 228 -7.40 -4.57 6.85
N ASP A 229 -7.78 -4.73 8.12
CA ASP A 229 -7.62 -6.01 8.82
C ASP A 229 -8.84 -6.89 8.51
N GLU A 230 -8.63 -7.94 7.73
CA GLU A 230 -9.72 -8.80 7.24
C GLU A 230 -10.27 -9.72 8.33
N LEU A 231 -9.59 -9.79 9.48
CA LEU A 231 -9.97 -10.61 10.62
C LEU A 231 -10.68 -9.83 11.72
N GLN A 232 -10.35 -8.54 11.88
CA GLN A 232 -10.86 -7.70 12.96
C GLN A 232 -11.91 -6.73 12.46
N GLY A 233 -13.02 -6.65 13.19
CA GLY A 233 -14.12 -5.76 12.86
C GLY A 233 -15.28 -5.87 13.84
N ARG A 234 -16.34 -5.12 13.58
CA ARG A 234 -17.58 -5.16 14.37
C ARG A 234 -18.79 -4.92 13.47
N THR A 235 -19.91 -5.57 13.81
CA THR A 235 -21.21 -5.26 13.21
C THR A 235 -21.77 -3.98 13.83
N ILE A 236 -21.96 -2.96 13.01
CA ILE A 236 -22.61 -1.68 13.36
C ILE A 236 -23.77 -1.48 12.41
N ASP A 237 -24.98 -1.29 12.96
CA ASP A 237 -26.22 -1.12 12.19
C ASP A 237 -26.48 -2.26 11.18
N GLY A 238 -26.26 -3.51 11.62
CA GLY A 238 -26.47 -4.71 10.80
C GLY A 238 -25.41 -4.93 9.70
N ARG A 239 -24.34 -4.12 9.65
CA ARG A 239 -23.25 -4.28 8.67
C ARG A 239 -21.93 -4.54 9.38
N PHE A 240 -21.25 -5.62 9.02
CA PHE A 240 -19.88 -5.87 9.46
C PHE A 240 -18.95 -4.83 8.85
N ARG A 241 -18.13 -4.21 9.67
CA ARG A 241 -17.10 -3.25 9.25
C ARG A 241 -15.78 -3.71 9.84
N ASN A 242 -14.76 -3.82 9.00
CA ASN A 242 -13.40 -4.14 9.42
C ASN A 242 -12.74 -2.94 10.12
N GLU A 243 -11.75 -3.22 10.97
CA GLU A 243 -10.78 -2.20 11.38
C GLU A 243 -9.94 -1.80 10.17
N ARG A 244 -9.62 -0.50 10.09
CA ARG A 244 -8.76 0.02 9.02
C ARG A 244 -7.80 1.08 9.50
N THR A 245 -6.67 1.18 8.84
CA THR A 245 -5.67 2.23 9.01
C THR A 245 -5.48 2.95 7.68
N ILE A 246 -5.58 4.28 7.72
CA ILE A 246 -5.34 5.16 6.58
C ILE A 246 -4.01 5.86 6.83
N ILE A 247 -3.09 5.79 5.87
CA ILE A 247 -1.79 6.45 5.96
C ILE A 247 -1.69 7.47 4.83
N SER A 248 -1.40 8.71 5.19
CA SER A 248 -1.08 9.78 4.24
C SER A 248 0.37 10.22 4.41
N VAL A 249 1.07 10.42 3.29
CA VAL A 249 2.48 10.79 3.26
C VAL A 249 2.65 12.17 2.62
N ASP A 250 3.22 13.08 3.39
CA ASP A 250 3.44 14.47 3.04
C ASP A 250 4.93 14.86 3.05
N ARG A 251 5.26 15.91 2.30
CA ARG A 251 6.62 16.48 2.17
C ARG A 251 7.73 15.43 1.93
N PRO A 252 7.56 14.47 1.00
CA PRO A 252 8.60 13.50 0.73
C PRO A 252 9.80 14.18 0.05
N SER A 253 11.00 13.75 0.41
CA SER A 253 12.28 14.29 -0.05
C SER A 253 13.30 13.18 -0.20
N LEU A 254 14.12 13.25 -1.26
CA LEU A 254 15.22 12.32 -1.55
C LEU A 254 16.60 12.95 -1.29
N ARG A 255 16.69 13.82 -0.29
CA ARG A 255 17.94 14.51 0.08
C ARG A 255 18.71 13.66 1.07
N ASP A 256 20.03 13.73 0.98
CA ASP A 256 20.94 13.11 1.94
C ASP A 256 20.63 13.55 3.37
N LEU A 257 20.68 12.57 4.28
CA LEU A 257 20.46 12.76 5.70
C LEU A 257 21.79 12.61 6.45
N PRO A 258 22.04 13.40 7.51
CA PRO A 258 23.20 13.19 8.35
C PRO A 258 23.19 11.80 9.02
N ASP A 259 24.33 11.13 9.12
CA ASP A 259 24.46 9.82 9.76
C ASP A 259 23.89 9.76 11.18
N MET A 260 24.02 10.88 11.90
CA MET A 260 23.50 11.00 13.26
C MET A 260 22.00 10.73 13.36
N VAL A 261 21.21 10.94 12.29
CA VAL A 261 19.77 10.66 12.29
C VAL A 261 19.52 9.18 12.62
N PHE A 262 20.32 8.25 12.11
CA PHE A 262 20.09 6.82 12.30
C PHE A 262 20.74 6.26 13.57
N THR A 263 20.63 6.99 14.69
CA THR A 263 21.27 6.62 15.96
C THR A 263 20.30 6.68 17.14
N ARG A 264 20.61 5.92 18.20
CA ARG A 264 19.88 5.99 19.48
C ARG A 264 19.97 7.37 20.12
N ALA A 265 21.15 7.99 20.07
CA ALA A 265 21.39 9.33 20.61
C ALA A 265 20.50 10.40 19.97
N TYR A 266 20.17 10.25 18.68
CA TYR A 266 19.22 11.15 18.03
C TYR A 266 17.81 11.02 18.60
N LEU A 267 17.30 9.80 18.82
CA LEU A 267 16.00 9.59 19.46
C LEU A 267 15.96 10.13 20.88
N GLU A 268 17.02 9.90 21.66
CA GLU A 268 17.13 10.43 23.02
C GLU A 268 17.05 11.95 23.04
N ARG A 269 17.80 12.63 22.14
CA ARG A 269 17.79 14.10 22.05
C ARG A 269 16.47 14.66 21.54
N MET A 270 15.80 13.98 20.62
CA MET A 270 14.52 14.44 20.06
C MET A 270 13.32 14.11 20.96
N GLY A 271 13.52 13.23 21.95
CA GLY A 271 12.51 12.86 22.94
C GLY A 271 12.52 13.72 24.21
N GLU A 272 13.47 14.64 24.34
CA GLU A 272 13.48 15.70 25.37
C GLU A 272 12.45 16.80 25.08
#